data_AF-A0A3B9AJ58-F1
#
_entry.id   AF-A0A3B9AJ58-F1
#
_cell.length_a   1.000
_cell.length_b   1.000
_cell.length_c   1.000
_cell.angle_alpha   90.00
_cell.angle_beta   90.00
_cell.angle_gamma   90.00
#
_symmetry.space_group_name_H-M   'P 1'
#
loop_
_entity.id
_entity.type
_entity.pdbx_description
1 polymer ?
#
loop_
_entity_poly.entity_id
_entity_poly.type
_entity_poly.pdbx_seq_one_letter_code
_entity_poly.pdbx_strand_id
1 'polypeptide(L)'
;MDSIEITVKLYNEQNIKVDSLVKARIYIANVFTPDSVHYENGIFPIFGEYVTRVVSAKYFSESGEKLFEHHNFQVYDGGSAWQVKKFIGDFHYGLFDYEVEIEFFNGET
;
A
#
# COMPACT_ATOMS: atom_id res chain seq x y z
N MET A 1 12.38 -1.74 -3.34
CA MET A 1 10.97 -2.10 -3.12
C MET A 1 10.90 -2.77 -1.77
N ASP A 2 9.95 -2.37 -0.93
CA ASP A 2 9.72 -3.04 0.34
C ASP A 2 8.68 -4.14 0.15
N SER A 3 8.88 -5.28 0.81
CA SER A 3 7.96 -6.41 0.72
C SER A 3 7.70 -7.01 2.09
N ILE A 4 6.43 -7.27 2.39
CA ILE A 4 6.00 -7.95 3.61
C ILE A 4 5.33 -9.26 3.17
N GLU A 5 5.77 -10.39 3.75
CA GLU A 5 5.15 -11.70 3.58
C GLU A 5 4.53 -12.11 4.91
N ILE A 6 3.23 -12.42 4.91
CA ILE A 6 2.54 -12.93 6.09
C ILE A 6 1.88 -14.28 5.81
N THR A 7 1.75 -15.07 6.87
CA THR A 7 1.02 -16.33 6.85
C THR A 7 -0.43 -16.08 7.21
N VAL A 8 -1.32 -16.38 6.28
CA VAL A 8 -2.76 -16.18 6.44
C VAL A 8 -3.45 -17.54 6.64
N LYS A 9 -4.39 -17.61 7.58
CA LYS A 9 -5.17 -18.83 7.86
C LYS A 9 -6.40 -18.89 6.97
N LEU A 10 -6.65 -20.06 6.40
CA LEU A 10 -7.83 -20.35 5.58
C LEU A 10 -8.92 -21.03 6.40
N TYR A 11 -10.14 -20.51 6.31
CA TYR A 11 -11.34 -21.10 6.88
C TYR A 11 -12.35 -21.40 5.76
N ASN A 12 -13.12 -22.49 5.86
CA ASN A 12 -14.23 -22.76 4.94
C ASN A 12 -15.49 -21.98 5.35
N GLU A 13 -16.57 -22.14 4.58
CA GLU A 13 -17.88 -21.54 4.83
C GLU A 13 -18.48 -21.91 6.20
N GLN A 14 -18.06 -23.02 6.80
CA GLN A 14 -18.44 -23.47 8.14
C GLN A 14 -17.49 -22.97 9.24
N ASN A 15 -16.57 -22.06 8.91
CA ASN A 15 -15.54 -21.50 9.79
C ASN A 15 -14.58 -22.55 10.38
N ILE A 16 -14.40 -23.67 9.68
CA ILE A 16 -13.44 -24.71 10.03
C ILE A 16 -12.12 -24.39 9.32
N LYS A 17 -11.01 -24.40 10.07
CA LYS A 17 -9.66 -24.20 9.51
C LYS A 17 -9.36 -25.32 8.51
N VAL A 18 -9.21 -24.98 7.23
CA VAL A 18 -9.03 -25.96 6.14
C VAL A 18 -7.55 -26.25 5.90
N ASP A 19 -6.72 -25.21 5.95
CA ASP A 19 -5.27 -25.33 5.80
C ASP A 19 -4.57 -24.14 6.47
N SER A 20 -3.29 -24.28 6.73
CA SER A 20 -2.42 -23.22 7.23
C SER A 20 -1.35 -22.90 6.20
N LEU A 21 -1.16 -21.61 5.93
CA LEU A 21 -0.03 -21.01 5.20
C LEU A 21 -0.31 -20.68 3.73
N VAL A 22 -1.34 -19.86 3.47
CA VAL A 22 -1.26 -18.99 2.29
C VAL A 22 -0.29 -17.85 2.62
N LYS A 23 0.72 -17.66 1.78
CA LYS A 23 1.67 -16.55 1.89
C LYS A 23 1.05 -15.33 1.20
N ALA A 24 0.44 -14.44 1.96
CA ALA A 24 0.03 -13.15 1.42
C ALA A 24 1.26 -12.24 1.34
N ARG A 25 1.33 -11.46 0.26
CA ARG A 25 2.46 -10.58 -0.03
C ARG A 25 1.97 -9.19 -0.30
N ILE A 26 2.63 -8.21 0.29
CA ILE A 26 2.43 -6.79 0.02
C ILE A 26 3.73 -6.25 -0.54
N TYR A 27 3.63 -5.45 -1.60
CA TYR A 27 4.75 -4.74 -2.18
C TYR A 27 4.44 -3.25 -2.20
N ILE A 28 5.35 -2.47 -1.62
CA ILE A 28 5.28 -1.01 -1.59
C ILE A 28 6.53 -0.48 -2.28
N ALA A 29 6.35 0.38 -3.27
CA ALA A 29 7.47 1.07 -3.89
C ALA A 29 8.17 1.95 -2.84
N ASN A 30 9.50 1.86 -2.76
CA ASN A 30 10.29 2.61 -1.78
C ASN A 30 11.21 3.66 -2.44
N VAL A 31 11.23 3.71 -3.77
CA VAL A 31 11.90 4.72 -4.59
C VAL A 31 11.02 4.98 -5.81
N PHE A 32 10.82 6.26 -6.14
CA PHE A 32 10.00 6.70 -7.26
C PHE A 32 10.63 7.98 -7.86
N THR A 33 10.25 8.36 -9.08
CA THR A 33 10.79 9.55 -9.76
C THR A 33 9.63 10.37 -10.32
N PRO A 34 9.17 11.39 -9.59
CA PRO A 34 7.92 12.09 -9.90
C PRO A 34 7.97 12.92 -11.20
N ASP A 35 9.17 13.30 -11.63
CA ASP A 35 9.43 14.12 -12.82
C ASP A 35 9.94 13.30 -14.03
N SER A 36 9.63 12.00 -14.07
CA SER A 36 9.93 11.23 -15.27
C SER A 36 8.90 11.57 -16.35
N VAL A 37 9.36 11.85 -17.57
CA VAL A 37 8.55 12.20 -18.76
C VAL A 37 7.45 11.14 -19.05
N HIS A 38 7.54 9.98 -18.40
CA HIS A 38 6.54 8.93 -18.36
C HIS A 38 5.87 8.93 -16.97
N TYR A 39 4.60 9.37 -16.91
CA TYR A 39 3.76 9.42 -15.69
C TYR A 39 3.70 8.12 -14.87
N GLU A 40 4.11 6.99 -15.46
CA GLU A 40 4.08 5.64 -14.90
C GLU A 40 4.98 5.47 -13.65
N ASN A 41 6.00 6.32 -13.44
CA ASN A 41 6.87 6.29 -12.26
C ASN A 41 6.57 7.37 -11.22
N GLY A 42 5.44 8.07 -11.36
CA GLY A 42 5.07 9.23 -10.54
C GLY A 42 4.20 8.93 -9.33
N ILE A 43 3.95 7.65 -9.02
CA ILE A 43 3.05 7.23 -7.94
C ILE A 43 3.73 6.22 -7.01
N PHE A 44 3.26 6.14 -5.76
CA PHE A 44 3.59 5.08 -4.80
C PHE A 44 2.51 3.98 -4.83
N PRO A 45 2.61 2.98 -5.74
CA PRO A 45 1.62 1.93 -5.80
C PRO A 45 1.77 0.97 -4.61
N ILE A 46 0.63 0.43 -4.19
CA ILE A 46 0.56 -0.69 -3.26
C ILE A 46 0.01 -1.88 -4.05
N PHE A 47 0.79 -2.96 -4.05
CA PHE A 47 0.43 -4.21 -4.70
C PHE A 47 0.28 -5.30 -3.65
N GLY A 48 -0.56 -6.29 -3.92
CA GLY A 48 -0.59 -7.45 -3.05
C GLY A 48 -1.39 -8.63 -3.55
N GLU A 49 -0.98 -9.81 -3.10
CA GLU A 49 -1.67 -11.08 -3.33
C GLU A 49 -2.42 -11.48 -2.07
N TYR A 50 -3.64 -12.02 -2.25
CA TYR A 50 -4.51 -12.42 -1.14
C TYR A 50 -4.93 -11.24 -0.24
N VAL A 51 -5.06 -10.05 -0.82
CA VAL A 51 -5.50 -8.82 -0.17
C VAL A 51 -6.93 -8.49 -0.56
N THR A 52 -7.77 -8.14 0.40
CA THR A 52 -9.12 -7.60 0.16
C THR A 52 -9.05 -6.13 -0.23
N ARG A 53 -8.33 -5.32 0.56
CA ARG A 53 -8.19 -3.87 0.35
C ARG A 53 -7.08 -3.27 1.22
N VAL A 54 -6.69 -2.06 0.86
CA VAL A 54 -5.95 -1.15 1.75
C VAL A 54 -6.97 -0.43 2.64
N VAL A 55 -6.89 -0.64 3.95
CA VAL A 55 -7.76 0.03 4.95
C VAL A 55 -7.32 1.48 5.10
N SER A 56 -6.02 1.70 5.26
CA SER A 56 -5.42 3.03 5.31
C SER A 56 -4.00 3.04 4.72
N ALA A 57 -3.63 4.13 4.06
CA ALA A 57 -2.25 4.42 3.66
C ALA A 57 -1.93 5.87 3.98
N LYS A 58 -0.90 6.08 4.80
CA LYS A 58 -0.43 7.39 5.26
C LYS A 58 1.04 7.54 4.91
N TYR A 59 1.44 8.72 4.45
CA TYR A 59 2.83 9.05 4.16
C TYR A 59 3.22 10.31 4.92
N PHE A 60 4.45 10.33 5.42
CA PHE A 60 4.99 11.35 6.28
C PHE A 60 6.31 11.88 5.73
N SER A 61 6.60 13.15 5.98
CA SER A 61 7.95 13.69 5.79
C SER A 61 8.93 13.11 6.81
N GLU A 62 10.23 13.30 6.60
CA GLU A 62 11.27 12.98 7.59
C GLU A 62 11.06 13.67 8.96
N SER A 63 10.33 14.79 9.00
CA SER A 63 9.98 15.48 10.26
C SER A 63 8.69 14.95 10.92
N GLY A 64 8.06 13.93 10.34
CA GLY A 64 6.78 13.36 10.80
C GLY A 64 5.53 14.13 10.37
N GLU A 65 5.63 15.10 9.47
CA GLU A 65 4.45 15.79 8.93
C GLU A 65 3.68 14.86 8.00
N LYS A 66 2.37 14.67 8.22
CA LYS A 66 1.54 13.86 7.32
C LYS A 66 1.32 14.58 6.00
N LEU A 67 1.85 14.01 4.92
CA LEU A 67 1.79 14.56 3.57
C LEU A 67 0.61 14.00 2.76
N PHE A 68 0.19 12.78 3.09
CA PHE A 68 -0.90 12.08 2.40
C PHE A 68 -1.60 11.10 3.33
N GLU A 69 -2.89 10.93 3.09
CA GLU A 69 -3.71 9.89 3.69
C GLU A 69 -4.83 9.50 2.74
N HIS A 70 -5.04 8.19 2.59
CA HIS A 70 -6.18 7.66 1.85
C HIS A 70 -6.66 6.34 2.46
N HIS A 71 -7.92 6.01 2.24
CA HIS A 71 -8.60 4.91 2.91
C HIS A 71 -9.44 4.09 1.95
N ASN A 72 -9.61 2.81 2.27
CA ASN A 72 -10.59 1.90 1.67
C ASN A 72 -10.49 1.81 0.14
N PHE A 73 -9.29 1.56 -0.37
CA PHE A 73 -9.05 1.38 -1.82
C PHE A 73 -8.48 0.01 -2.14
N GLN A 74 -8.62 -0.41 -3.39
CA GLN A 74 -8.10 -1.71 -3.85
C GLN A 74 -6.58 -1.65 -4.00
N VAL A 75 -5.90 -2.77 -3.73
CA VAL A 75 -4.52 -2.92 -4.22
C VAL A 75 -4.52 -2.79 -5.75
N TYR A 76 -3.41 -2.33 -6.33
CA TYR A 76 -3.29 -1.97 -7.76
C TYR A 76 -4.10 -0.75 -8.22
N ASP A 77 -4.84 -0.06 -7.34
CA ASP A 77 -5.52 1.18 -7.70
C ASP A 77 -4.52 2.36 -7.75
N GLY A 78 -3.94 2.59 -8.94
CA GLY A 78 -3.03 3.70 -9.18
C GLY A 78 -3.68 5.09 -9.04
N GLY A 79 -5.01 5.19 -9.09
CA GLY A 79 -5.72 6.45 -8.83
C GLY A 79 -5.77 6.82 -7.35
N SER A 80 -5.72 5.81 -6.48
CA SER A 80 -5.71 5.95 -5.03
C SER A 80 -4.31 6.03 -4.42
N ALA A 81 -3.27 5.74 -5.21
CA ALA A 81 -1.87 5.84 -4.83
C ALA A 81 -1.41 7.31 -4.65
N TRP A 82 -0.47 7.54 -3.75
CA TRP A 82 0.08 8.87 -3.55
C TRP A 82 0.93 9.29 -4.77
N GLN A 83 0.60 10.44 -5.37
CA GLN A 83 1.30 11.00 -6.53
C GLN A 83 2.40 12.00 -6.16
N VAL A 84 2.67 12.19 -4.86
CA VAL A 84 3.77 13.02 -4.35
C VAL A 84 3.68 14.50 -4.75
N LYS A 85 2.50 14.91 -5.22
CA LYS A 85 2.20 16.30 -5.56
C LYS A 85 1.85 17.08 -4.30
N LYS A 86 2.47 18.25 -4.19
CA LYS A 86 2.03 19.34 -3.32
C LYS A 86 0.74 19.92 -3.88
N PHE A 87 -0.03 20.55 -3.00
CA PHE A 87 -1.25 21.26 -3.35
C PHE A 87 -1.07 22.33 -4.46
N ILE A 88 0.15 22.87 -4.59
CA ILE A 88 0.50 23.92 -5.57
C ILE A 88 1.13 23.39 -6.87
N GLY A 89 1.12 22.08 -7.11
CA GLY A 89 1.61 21.48 -8.36
C GLY A 89 3.10 21.11 -8.39
N ASP A 90 3.87 21.49 -7.36
CA ASP A 90 5.25 21.02 -7.14
C ASP A 90 5.28 19.61 -6.55
N PHE A 91 6.43 18.93 -6.58
CA PHE A 91 6.61 17.61 -5.96
C PHE A 91 7.29 17.69 -4.58
N HIS A 92 7.00 16.72 -3.70
CA HIS A 92 7.86 16.46 -2.55
C HIS A 92 9.07 15.63 -2.98
N TYR A 93 10.26 16.09 -2.60
CA TYR A 93 11.52 15.36 -2.78
C TYR A 93 12.12 15.08 -1.41
N GLY A 94 12.67 13.87 -1.22
CA GLY A 94 13.31 13.48 0.03
C GLY A 94 13.02 12.04 0.43
N LEU A 95 13.26 11.75 1.70
CA LEU A 95 12.86 10.51 2.36
C LEU A 95 11.47 10.68 2.97
N PHE A 96 10.68 9.61 2.91
CA PHE A 96 9.31 9.59 3.41
C PHE A 96 9.10 8.32 4.22
N ASP A 97 8.47 8.47 5.37
CA ASP A 97 7.96 7.34 6.14
C ASP A 97 6.53 7.03 5.69
N TYR A 98 6.11 5.77 5.84
CA TYR A 98 4.75 5.36 5.53
C TYR A 98 4.18 4.43 6.59
N GLU A 99 2.86 4.50 6.76
CA GLU A 99 2.06 3.58 7.56
C GLU A 99 0.94 3.05 6.65
N VAL A 100 0.86 1.74 6.49
CA VAL A 100 -0.15 1.09 5.64
C VAL A 100 -0.81 -0.02 6.41
N GLU A 101 -2.14 0.00 6.42
CA GLU A 101 -3.01 -0.99 7.05
C GLU A 101 -3.75 -1.76 5.94
N ILE A 102 -3.65 -3.08 5.95
CA ILE A 102 -4.13 -3.95 4.87
C ILE A 102 -5.13 -4.96 5.42
N GLU A 103 -6.29 -5.09 4.81
CA GLU A 103 -7.21 -6.18 5.11
C GLU A 103 -6.97 -7.33 4.14
N PHE A 104 -6.66 -8.52 4.67
CA PHE A 104 -6.48 -9.74 3.88
C PHE A 104 -7.82 -10.42 3.60
N PHE A 105 -7.82 -11.34 2.63
CA PHE A 105 -9.04 -12.05 2.19
C PHE A 105 -9.75 -12.86 3.30
N ASN A 106 -9.05 -13.17 4.39
CA ASN A 106 -9.61 -13.86 5.56
C ASN A 106 -10.11 -12.88 6.66
N GLY A 107 -10.04 -11.57 6.43
CA GLY A 107 -10.45 -10.53 7.36
C GLY A 107 -9.42 -10.18 8.45
N GLU A 108 -8.21 -10.73 8.41
CA GLU A 108 -7.09 -10.25 9.25
C GLU A 108 -6.55 -8.91 8.73
N THR A 109 -6.04 -8.06 9.63
CA THR A 109 -5.47 -6.74 9.35
C THR A 109 -4.10 -6.58 9.99
#